data_AF-A0A914IEF7-F1
#
_entry.id   AF-A0A914IEF7-F1
#
_cell.length_a   1.000
_cell.length_b   1.000
_cell.length_c   1.000
_cell.angle_alpha   90.00
_cell.angle_beta   90.00
_cell.angle_gamma   90.00
#
_symmetry.space_group_name_H-M   'P 1'
#
loop_
_entity.id
_entity.type
_entity.pdbx_description
1 polymer ?
#
loop_
_entity_poly.entity_id
_entity_poly.type
_entity_poly.pdbx_seq_one_letter_code
_entity_poly.pdbx_strand_id
1 'polypeptide(L)'
;MPRTHRLVAPLRVFYKRVKEICIAFALIYFVAYAFGAPIWSPRTAVFAADQLLLTYFPLCFVCQWKLAEFWHCVDNRPRTLEQLYVSRAVLGSVLGAWLGATVVPLDWDLWPLSSHFGSLIGIVLGALSAYLRIFTNPPFARPTKRKPSVVPYQSEPFVHCEENRTPDHLVHRGCFCLYRIYFINMEAGNEAAQMPMPMPMNGAATHPDGGSSLSSLSSSLGEQLSSDEHQQQQQRCSRHFFSQEPPKLHAIIYAEFDNDIGRVVRFQVPDEIFDKQRFDTISSAIIPSEEMRDRMIKINMYDFKITGHPVGIKDKKYQREVFIFNLCFVVAASEEDDTDDSIYYEPLVQKCAEYLVELEQERCFLSEEKHRLPALMREIFDGLNQKGECVCPITDQTTIYLRLCPAFLCREPPPHPLSPFLVPIFTRLPPPISRGALNRMDVLSQKICPQIDGVRCIKDIACAVQIDTDLVGRCVRNLCFHGCVALLPQFLYSNCYVPTERLRHFFDSPQIVEKCRNFVRLRHDSPPVLFSDVARLYLGLKTGSPLGEWLLRMRPRQLHVDERKLVQFGLFYGILRKQHIYPVAIRRDDGTKIASLCDGEHSLDELALHYTCSPVELQRLLAENGNFRFITR
;
A
#
# COMPACT_ATOMS: atom_id res chain seq x y z
N MET A 1 -27.59 -34.67 -10.61
CA MET A 1 -27.42 -34.60 -9.14
C MET A 1 -25.93 -34.63 -8.77
N PRO A 2 -25.30 -33.49 -8.42
CA PRO A 2 -24.06 -33.51 -7.64
C PRO A 2 -23.92 -32.34 -6.64
N ARG A 3 -25.03 -31.78 -6.10
CA ARG A 3 -24.98 -30.60 -5.21
C ARG A 3 -24.76 -30.92 -3.72
N THR A 4 -24.97 -32.16 -3.28
CA THR A 4 -24.84 -32.55 -1.87
C THR A 4 -23.39 -32.76 -1.41
N HIS A 5 -22.43 -32.91 -2.33
CA HIS A 5 -21.04 -33.24 -1.98
C HIS A 5 -20.19 -32.02 -1.56
N ARG A 6 -20.61 -30.78 -1.88
CA ARG A 6 -19.81 -29.56 -1.61
C ARG A 6 -19.93 -29.02 -0.17
N LEU A 7 -21.04 -29.25 0.51
CA LEU A 7 -21.24 -28.85 1.92
C LEU A 7 -20.68 -29.88 2.92
N VAL A 8 -20.57 -31.14 2.52
CA VAL A 8 -20.13 -32.24 3.39
C VAL A 8 -18.64 -32.13 3.73
N ALA A 9 -17.81 -31.57 2.83
CA ALA A 9 -16.38 -31.45 3.05
C ALA A 9 -15.99 -30.51 4.21
N PRO A 10 -16.45 -29.23 4.27
CA PRO A 10 -16.13 -28.33 5.38
C PRO A 10 -16.75 -28.80 6.71
N LEU A 11 -17.97 -29.36 6.68
CA LEU A 11 -18.61 -29.95 7.87
C LEU A 11 -17.86 -31.17 8.40
N ARG A 12 -17.33 -32.02 7.52
CA ARG A 12 -16.51 -33.18 7.91
C ARG A 12 -15.17 -32.75 8.51
N VAL A 13 -14.55 -31.70 7.98
CA VAL A 13 -13.31 -31.12 8.55
C VAL A 13 -13.61 -30.50 9.91
N PHE A 14 -14.67 -29.71 10.02
CA PHE A 14 -15.10 -29.11 11.29
C PHE A 14 -15.38 -30.18 12.36
N TYR A 15 -16.19 -31.20 12.03
CA TYR A 15 -16.47 -32.31 12.95
C TYR A 15 -15.21 -33.06 13.36
N LYS A 16 -14.27 -33.28 12.42
CA LYS A 16 -12.97 -33.90 12.72
C LYS A 16 -12.16 -33.07 13.71
N ARG A 17 -12.11 -31.74 13.55
CA ARG A 17 -11.37 -30.85 14.47
C ARG A 17 -12.02 -30.76 15.85
N VAL A 18 -13.35 -30.67 15.90
CA VAL A 18 -14.10 -30.71 17.17
C VAL A 18 -13.85 -32.03 17.90
N LYS A 19 -13.87 -33.17 17.19
CA LYS A 19 -13.54 -34.48 17.76
C LYS A 19 -12.11 -34.53 18.34
N GLU A 20 -11.12 -34.00 17.61
CA GLU A 20 -9.72 -33.94 18.08
C GLU A 20 -9.59 -33.10 19.37
N ILE A 21 -10.27 -31.96 19.45
CA ILE A 21 -10.32 -31.10 20.64
C ILE A 21 -10.98 -31.82 21.82
N CYS A 22 -12.11 -32.49 21.61
CA CYS A 22 -12.80 -33.25 22.66
C CYS A 22 -11.93 -34.39 23.21
N ILE A 23 -11.18 -35.08 22.35
CA ILE A 23 -10.23 -36.13 22.77
C ILE A 23 -9.10 -35.53 23.60
N ALA A 24 -8.52 -34.40 23.16
CA ALA A 24 -7.46 -33.73 23.90
C ALA A 24 -7.94 -33.25 25.29
N PHE A 25 -9.13 -32.66 25.36
CA PHE A 25 -9.76 -32.27 26.63
C PHE A 25 -9.97 -33.48 27.56
N ALA A 26 -10.52 -34.58 27.04
CA ALA A 26 -10.73 -35.80 27.81
C ALA A 26 -9.43 -36.41 28.33
N LEU A 27 -8.35 -36.37 27.55
CA LEU A 27 -7.03 -36.84 27.97
C LEU A 27 -6.45 -35.97 29.09
N ILE A 28 -6.51 -34.66 28.98
CA ILE A 28 -6.04 -33.73 30.03
C ILE A 28 -6.87 -33.92 31.31
N TYR A 29 -8.19 -34.07 31.17
CA TYR A 29 -9.09 -34.32 32.29
C TYR A 29 -8.80 -35.65 32.98
N PHE A 30 -8.53 -36.70 32.21
CA PHE A 30 -8.15 -38.02 32.73
C PHE A 30 -6.80 -37.97 33.46
N VAL A 31 -5.82 -37.23 32.93
CA VAL A 31 -4.54 -37.00 33.61
C VAL A 31 -4.77 -36.29 34.93
N ALA A 32 -5.54 -35.19 34.95
CA ALA A 32 -5.87 -34.49 36.20
C ALA A 32 -6.55 -35.41 37.23
N TYR A 33 -7.46 -36.28 36.78
CA TYR A 33 -8.10 -37.29 37.63
C TYR A 33 -7.11 -38.32 38.17
N ALA A 34 -6.20 -38.83 37.34
CA ALA A 34 -5.17 -39.79 37.75
C ALA A 34 -4.24 -39.21 38.85
N PHE A 35 -4.08 -37.89 38.88
CA PHE A 35 -3.34 -37.18 39.93
C PHE A 35 -4.20 -36.77 41.14
N GLY A 36 -5.43 -37.27 41.23
CA GLY A 36 -6.30 -37.17 42.42
C GLY A 36 -7.41 -36.13 42.34
N ALA A 37 -7.57 -35.42 41.21
CA ALA A 37 -8.60 -34.40 41.10
C ALA A 37 -10.01 -35.00 41.11
N PRO A 38 -11.00 -34.36 41.77
CA PRO A 38 -12.38 -34.85 41.80
C PRO A 38 -13.00 -34.88 40.39
N ILE A 39 -13.62 -36.02 40.04
CA ILE A 39 -14.27 -36.27 38.73
C ILE A 39 -15.45 -35.31 38.48
N TRP A 40 -16.15 -34.87 39.52
CA TRP A 40 -17.39 -34.10 39.42
C TRP A 40 -17.22 -32.66 39.93
N SER A 41 -16.07 -32.03 39.68
CA SER A 41 -15.82 -30.64 40.06
C SER A 41 -15.74 -29.73 38.84
N PRO A 42 -16.46 -28.58 38.83
CA PRO A 42 -16.32 -27.58 37.77
C PRO A 42 -14.90 -27.01 37.72
N ARG A 43 -14.15 -27.04 38.82
CA ARG A 43 -12.77 -26.53 38.87
C ARG A 43 -11.79 -27.41 38.11
N THR A 44 -11.98 -28.73 38.11
CA THR A 44 -11.20 -29.68 37.29
C THR A 44 -11.44 -29.42 35.80
N ALA A 45 -12.67 -29.07 35.42
CA ALA A 45 -13.00 -28.70 34.05
C ALA A 45 -12.36 -27.37 33.63
N VAL A 46 -12.36 -26.36 34.52
CA VAL A 46 -11.67 -25.08 34.29
C VAL A 46 -10.16 -25.29 34.10
N PHE A 47 -9.53 -26.12 34.94
CA PHE A 47 -8.12 -26.48 34.80
C PHE A 47 -7.83 -27.18 33.45
N ALA A 48 -8.65 -28.16 33.06
CA ALA A 48 -8.47 -28.85 31.78
C ALA A 48 -8.67 -27.92 30.58
N ALA A 49 -9.60 -26.96 30.66
CA ALA A 49 -9.82 -25.95 29.63
C ALA A 49 -8.65 -24.95 29.54
N ASP A 50 -8.11 -24.51 30.67
CA ASP A 50 -6.93 -23.64 30.74
C ASP A 50 -5.70 -24.32 30.13
N GLN A 51 -5.43 -25.57 30.50
CA GLN A 51 -4.31 -26.33 29.92
C GLN A 51 -4.51 -26.60 28.43
N LEU A 52 -5.73 -26.87 27.97
CA LEU A 52 -6.03 -27.01 26.54
C LEU A 52 -5.73 -25.71 25.78
N LEU A 53 -6.11 -24.56 26.34
CA LEU A 53 -5.86 -23.24 25.75
C LEU A 53 -4.37 -22.91 25.68
N LEU A 54 -3.60 -23.20 26.74
CA LEU A 54 -2.18 -22.85 26.82
C LEU A 54 -1.26 -23.84 26.08
N THR A 55 -1.69 -25.08 25.85
CA THR A 55 -0.84 -26.12 25.24
C THR A 55 -1.28 -26.53 23.84
N TYR A 56 -2.55 -26.90 23.65
CA TYR A 56 -3.03 -27.54 22.43
C TYR A 56 -3.29 -26.53 21.30
N PHE A 57 -3.93 -25.40 21.59
CA PHE A 57 -4.23 -24.36 20.59
C PHE A 57 -2.99 -23.75 19.93
N PRO A 58 -1.94 -23.33 20.68
CA PRO A 58 -0.72 -22.80 20.09
C PRO A 58 -0.02 -23.80 19.16
N LEU A 59 0.02 -25.09 19.54
CA LEU A 59 0.59 -26.15 18.70
C LEU A 59 -0.22 -26.36 17.41
N CYS A 60 -1.55 -26.33 17.49
CA CYS A 60 -2.41 -26.52 16.32
C CYS A 60 -2.24 -25.41 15.28
N PHE A 61 -2.08 -24.16 15.74
CA PHE A 61 -1.88 -23.00 14.87
C PHE A 61 -0.55 -23.09 14.11
N VAL A 62 0.54 -23.41 14.81
CA VAL A 62 1.88 -23.50 14.19
C VAL A 62 2.04 -24.75 13.32
N CYS A 63 1.45 -25.88 13.71
CA CYS A 63 1.55 -27.13 12.95
C CYS A 63 0.52 -27.24 11.80
N GLN A 64 -0.28 -26.19 11.57
CA GLN A 64 -1.34 -26.15 10.54
C GLN A 64 -2.22 -27.42 10.57
N TRP A 65 -2.49 -27.92 11.79
CA TRP A 65 -3.29 -29.10 12.06
C TRP A 65 -2.84 -30.42 11.36
N LYS A 66 -1.55 -30.55 11.04
CA LYS A 66 -0.93 -31.77 10.50
C LYS A 66 -0.32 -32.62 11.61
N LEU A 67 -0.75 -33.89 11.68
CA LEU A 67 -0.33 -34.81 12.75
C LEU A 67 1.19 -35.08 12.76
N ALA A 68 1.83 -35.14 11.59
CA ALA A 68 3.27 -35.41 11.48
C ALA A 68 4.12 -34.27 12.07
N GLU A 69 3.70 -33.02 11.89
CA GLU A 69 4.39 -31.84 12.44
C GLU A 69 4.21 -31.74 13.96
N PHE A 70 3.06 -32.18 14.47
CA PHE A 70 2.79 -32.29 15.90
C PHE A 70 3.77 -33.26 16.59
N TRP A 71 3.94 -34.48 16.06
CA TRP A 71 4.89 -35.46 16.63
C TRP A 71 6.34 -34.97 16.59
N HIS A 72 6.74 -34.21 15.56
CA HIS A 72 8.06 -33.58 15.52
C HIS A 72 8.28 -32.53 16.62
N CYS A 73 7.24 -31.80 17.01
CA CYS A 73 7.30 -30.87 18.14
C CYS A 73 7.39 -31.61 19.48
N VAL A 74 6.66 -32.71 19.64
CA VAL A 74 6.70 -33.58 20.84
C VAL A 74 8.06 -34.28 20.97
N ASP A 75 8.64 -34.78 19.88
CA ASP A 75 9.96 -35.41 19.83
C ASP A 75 11.15 -34.42 19.94
N ASN A 76 10.86 -33.13 20.20
CA ASN A 76 11.86 -32.06 20.36
C ASN A 76 12.78 -31.88 19.13
N ARG A 77 12.25 -32.13 17.92
CA ARG A 77 12.91 -31.96 16.61
C ARG A 77 12.20 -30.90 15.74
N PRO A 78 12.19 -29.61 16.12
CA PRO A 78 11.52 -28.57 15.36
C PRO A 78 12.24 -28.31 14.02
N ARG A 79 11.47 -28.02 12.96
CA ARG A 79 12.01 -27.72 11.62
C ARG A 79 12.05 -26.23 11.31
N THR A 80 11.28 -25.43 12.05
CA THR A 80 11.22 -23.96 11.92
C THR A 80 11.51 -23.29 13.27
N LEU A 81 11.87 -22.00 13.23
CA LEU A 81 12.08 -21.21 14.44
C LEU A 81 10.78 -21.07 15.26
N GLU A 82 9.65 -20.86 14.59
CA GLU A 82 8.32 -20.77 15.22
C GLU A 82 7.94 -22.07 15.96
N GLN A 83 8.18 -23.24 15.33
CA GLN A 83 7.97 -24.53 15.97
C GLN A 83 8.87 -24.72 17.20
N LEU A 84 10.12 -24.25 17.16
CA LEU A 84 11.04 -24.34 18.30
C LEU A 84 10.56 -23.49 19.49
N TYR A 85 10.09 -22.27 19.25
CA TYR A 85 9.56 -21.40 20.31
C TYR A 85 8.31 -22.00 20.94
N VAL A 86 7.33 -22.40 20.14
CA VAL A 86 6.05 -22.92 20.65
C VAL A 86 6.21 -24.27 21.35
N SER A 87 7.00 -25.20 20.80
CA SER A 87 7.23 -26.50 21.46
C SER A 87 7.89 -26.36 22.84
N ARG A 88 8.83 -25.42 23.00
CA ARG A 88 9.50 -25.13 24.27
C ARG A 88 8.60 -24.39 25.25
N ALA A 89 7.80 -23.44 24.77
CA ALA A 89 6.81 -22.74 25.58
C ALA A 89 5.75 -23.69 26.14
N VAL A 90 5.28 -24.64 25.32
CA VAL A 90 4.28 -25.64 25.73
C VAL A 90 4.86 -26.64 26.72
N LEU A 91 6.09 -27.13 26.49
CA LEU A 91 6.79 -27.98 27.47
C LEU A 91 6.98 -27.25 28.80
N GLY A 92 7.36 -25.97 28.75
CA GLY A 92 7.47 -25.11 29.92
C GLY A 92 6.14 -24.92 30.64
N SER A 93 5.04 -24.70 29.91
CA SER A 93 3.69 -24.60 30.47
C SER A 93 3.28 -25.85 31.24
N VAL A 94 3.50 -27.04 30.67
CA VAL A 94 3.16 -28.30 31.33
C VAL A 94 4.00 -28.51 32.58
N LEU A 95 5.33 -28.33 32.49
CA LEU A 95 6.20 -28.46 33.66
C LEU A 95 5.87 -27.42 34.74
N GLY A 96 5.52 -26.20 34.33
CA GLY A 96 5.10 -25.12 35.22
C GLY A 96 3.76 -25.39 35.89
N ALA A 97 2.78 -25.93 35.17
CA ALA A 97 1.49 -26.36 35.71
C ALA A 97 1.67 -27.41 36.82
N TRP A 98 2.59 -28.35 36.59
CA TRP A 98 2.95 -29.40 37.54
C TRP A 98 3.71 -28.87 38.76
N LEU A 99 4.67 -27.96 38.59
CA LEU A 99 5.34 -27.32 39.72
C LEU A 99 4.36 -26.47 40.54
N GLY A 100 3.48 -25.71 39.88
CA GLY A 100 2.41 -24.94 40.54
C GLY A 100 1.42 -25.82 41.29
N ALA A 101 1.24 -27.07 40.85
CA ALA A 101 0.45 -28.08 41.54
C ALA A 101 1.11 -28.60 42.83
N THR A 102 2.45 -28.61 42.93
CA THR A 102 3.17 -29.09 44.12
C THR A 102 3.20 -28.11 45.29
N VAL A 103 2.97 -26.82 45.03
CA VAL A 103 3.05 -25.75 46.06
C VAL A 103 1.92 -25.83 47.09
N VAL A 104 0.77 -26.42 46.71
CA VAL A 104 -0.38 -26.60 47.61
C VAL A 104 -0.88 -28.05 47.50
N PRO A 105 -0.21 -29.02 48.16
CA PRO A 105 -0.68 -30.39 48.15
C PRO A 105 -1.96 -30.51 49.00
N LEU A 106 -2.98 -31.17 48.46
CA LEU A 106 -4.27 -31.52 49.09
C LEU A 106 -5.34 -30.42 49.26
N ASP A 107 -5.17 -29.22 48.70
CA ASP A 107 -6.27 -28.23 48.62
C ASP A 107 -6.77 -28.04 47.18
N TRP A 108 -7.83 -28.77 46.84
CA TRP A 108 -8.43 -28.76 45.49
C TRP A 108 -9.12 -27.44 45.13
N ASP A 109 -9.29 -26.54 46.10
CA ASP A 109 -9.95 -25.26 45.86
C ASP A 109 -8.99 -24.19 45.32
N LEU A 110 -7.72 -24.17 45.75
CA LEU A 110 -6.72 -23.20 45.28
C LEU A 110 -5.86 -23.69 44.10
N TRP A 111 -5.93 -24.98 43.79
CA TRP A 111 -5.10 -25.66 42.79
C TRP A 111 -5.17 -25.09 41.36
N PRO A 112 -6.35 -24.71 40.81
CA PRO A 112 -6.41 -24.16 39.45
C PRO A 112 -5.65 -22.83 39.33
N LEU A 113 -5.64 -22.03 40.39
CA LEU A 113 -4.98 -20.72 40.38
C LEU A 113 -3.47 -20.86 40.48
N SER A 114 -2.97 -21.71 41.39
CA SER A 114 -1.53 -21.96 41.52
C SER A 114 -0.95 -22.64 40.28
N SER A 115 -1.70 -23.56 39.66
CA SER A 115 -1.30 -24.22 38.42
C SER A 115 -1.35 -23.29 37.21
N HIS A 116 -2.31 -22.36 37.15
CA HIS A 116 -2.34 -21.32 36.11
C HIS A 116 -1.12 -20.39 36.19
N PHE A 117 -0.79 -19.87 37.37
CA PHE A 117 0.41 -19.05 37.56
C PHE A 117 1.70 -19.84 37.28
N GLY A 118 1.75 -21.11 37.70
CA GLY A 118 2.85 -22.01 37.35
C GLY A 118 3.00 -22.20 35.83
N SER A 119 1.89 -22.35 35.10
CA SER A 119 1.88 -22.47 33.64
C SER A 119 2.41 -21.22 32.96
N LEU A 120 1.99 -20.02 33.39
CA LEU A 120 2.46 -18.74 32.84
C LEU A 120 3.96 -18.54 33.06
N ILE A 121 4.46 -18.81 34.27
CA ILE A 121 5.90 -18.76 34.57
C ILE A 121 6.66 -19.78 33.72
N GLY A 122 6.09 -20.98 33.57
CA GLY A 122 6.61 -22.04 32.72
C GLY A 122 6.74 -21.64 31.25
N ILE A 123 5.76 -20.94 30.68
CA ILE A 123 5.80 -20.42 29.30
C ILE A 123 6.97 -19.44 29.12
N VAL A 124 7.15 -18.51 30.07
CA VAL A 124 8.24 -17.53 30.03
C VAL A 124 9.61 -18.21 30.09
N LEU A 125 9.79 -19.17 31.01
CA LEU A 125 11.02 -19.94 31.13
C LEU A 125 11.27 -20.83 29.89
N GLY A 126 10.20 -21.41 29.33
CA GLY A 126 10.25 -22.18 28.08
C GLY A 126 10.71 -21.33 26.90
N ALA A 127 10.14 -20.15 26.72
CA ALA A 127 10.53 -19.19 25.68
C ALA A 127 11.97 -18.71 25.86
N LEU A 128 12.40 -18.41 27.09
CA LEU A 128 13.78 -18.05 27.41
C LEU A 128 14.75 -19.18 27.07
N SER A 129 14.38 -20.44 27.35
CA SER A 129 15.21 -21.60 26.99
C SER A 129 15.34 -21.77 25.46
N ALA A 130 14.30 -21.44 24.69
CA ALA A 130 14.34 -21.46 23.22
C ALA A 130 15.29 -20.36 22.70
N TYR A 131 15.19 -19.16 23.26
CA TYR A 131 16.09 -18.04 22.95
C TYR A 131 17.56 -18.40 23.24
N LEU A 132 17.85 -18.98 24.42
CA LEU A 132 19.19 -19.44 24.78
C LEU A 132 19.71 -20.54 23.84
N ARG A 133 18.85 -21.47 23.38
CA ARG A 133 19.23 -22.50 22.40
C ARG A 133 19.62 -21.88 21.06
N ILE A 134 18.87 -20.90 20.58
CA ILE A 134 19.15 -20.19 19.32
C ILE A 134 20.49 -19.45 19.42
N PHE A 135 20.77 -18.83 20.57
CA PHE A 135 22.02 -18.10 20.80
C PHE A 135 23.24 -19.02 20.90
N THR A 136 23.09 -20.18 21.55
CA THR A 136 24.20 -21.14 21.77
C THR A 136 24.45 -22.07 20.59
N ASN A 137 23.42 -22.41 19.82
CA ASN A 137 23.51 -23.28 18.64
C ASN A 137 22.38 -22.95 17.67
N PRO A 138 22.57 -22.08 16.66
CA PRO A 138 21.54 -21.78 15.68
C PRO A 138 21.25 -23.05 14.85
N PRO A 139 20.10 -23.73 15.07
CA PRO A 139 19.87 -25.06 14.49
C PRO A 139 19.54 -25.02 12.99
N PHE A 140 19.42 -23.81 12.42
CA PHE A 140 19.03 -23.56 11.04
C PHE A 140 20.03 -22.65 10.30
N ALA A 141 21.32 -22.75 10.64
CA ALA A 141 22.37 -22.13 9.83
C ALA A 141 22.30 -22.68 8.39
N ARG A 142 22.03 -21.79 7.42
CA ARG A 142 22.04 -22.13 5.99
C ARG A 142 23.39 -22.77 5.65
N PRO A 143 23.46 -23.85 4.85
CA PRO A 143 24.72 -24.23 4.24
C PRO A 143 25.21 -23.02 3.44
N THR A 144 26.40 -22.54 3.80
CA THR A 144 27.11 -21.50 3.06
C THR A 144 27.22 -21.94 1.61
N LYS A 145 26.90 -21.02 0.69
CA LYS A 145 26.98 -21.18 -0.76
C LYS A 145 28.27 -21.93 -1.11
N ARG A 146 28.16 -23.10 -1.76
CA ARG A 146 29.28 -23.67 -2.51
C ARG A 146 29.78 -22.56 -3.45
N LYS A 147 31.09 -22.26 -3.38
CA LYS A 147 31.77 -21.40 -4.35
C LYS A 147 31.36 -21.83 -5.76
N PRO A 148 30.99 -20.92 -6.67
CA PRO A 148 30.78 -21.31 -8.05
C PRO A 148 32.09 -21.88 -8.59
N SER A 149 32.07 -23.15 -8.98
CA SER A 149 33.09 -23.75 -9.83
C SER A 149 33.09 -22.97 -11.14
N VAL A 150 34.19 -22.27 -11.39
CA VAL A 150 34.52 -21.65 -12.67
C VAL A 150 34.56 -22.77 -13.71
N VAL A 151 33.60 -22.77 -14.63
CA VAL A 151 33.70 -23.52 -15.89
C VAL A 151 34.06 -22.48 -16.96
N PRO A 152 35.17 -22.63 -17.69
CA PRO A 152 35.60 -21.65 -18.67
C PRO A 152 34.65 -21.66 -19.87
N TYR A 153 34.09 -20.50 -20.20
CA TYR A 153 33.42 -20.27 -21.47
C TYR A 153 34.50 -20.11 -22.55
N GLN A 154 34.55 -21.04 -23.50
CA GLN A 154 35.32 -20.91 -24.73
C GLN A 154 34.76 -19.71 -25.51
N SER A 155 35.62 -18.73 -25.73
CA SER A 155 35.37 -17.61 -26.63
C SER A 155 36.17 -17.83 -27.90
N GLU A 156 35.52 -17.65 -29.04
CA GLU A 156 36.14 -17.50 -30.35
C GLU A 156 35.41 -16.37 -31.11
N PRO A 157 36.08 -15.67 -32.04
CA PRO A 157 36.71 -14.39 -31.70
C PRO A 157 36.18 -13.22 -32.54
N PHE A 158 36.31 -12.00 -32.04
CA PHE A 158 36.39 -10.81 -32.90
C PHE A 158 37.39 -9.78 -32.37
N VAL A 159 38.57 -9.82 -33.01
CA VAL A 159 39.53 -8.77 -33.38
C VAL A 159 39.99 -7.71 -32.35
N HIS A 160 41.29 -7.80 -32.07
CA HIS A 160 42.23 -6.90 -31.39
C HIS A 160 42.07 -5.39 -31.65
N CYS A 161 42.31 -4.61 -30.60
CA CYS A 161 43.42 -3.64 -30.56
C CYS A 161 44.03 -3.66 -29.13
N GLU A 162 45.28 -4.11 -29.02
CA GLU A 162 46.14 -3.97 -27.83
C GLU A 162 46.72 -2.55 -27.78
N GLU A 163 46.87 -1.98 -26.57
CA GLU A 163 48.20 -1.57 -26.11
C GLU A 163 48.31 -1.52 -24.57
N ASN A 164 49.43 -2.08 -24.12
CA ASN A 164 49.88 -2.46 -22.77
C ASN A 164 50.07 -1.32 -21.74
N ARG A 165 49.84 -1.63 -20.43
CA ARG A 165 50.92 -1.84 -19.43
C ARG A 165 50.39 -2.28 -18.05
N THR A 166 51.29 -2.93 -17.32
CA THR A 166 51.21 -3.99 -16.28
C THR A 166 50.86 -3.56 -14.85
N PRO A 167 50.59 -4.55 -13.94
CA PRO A 167 49.96 -4.36 -12.65
C PRO A 167 50.94 -4.37 -11.46
N ASP A 168 50.50 -3.87 -10.31
CA ASP A 168 51.12 -4.15 -9.01
C ASP A 168 50.09 -4.61 -7.97
N HIS A 169 50.51 -5.65 -7.24
CA HIS A 169 49.82 -6.32 -6.14
C HIS A 169 49.64 -5.41 -4.91
N LEU A 170 48.50 -5.52 -4.19
CA LEU A 170 48.53 -5.67 -2.72
C LEU A 170 47.18 -6.12 -2.09
N VAL A 171 47.20 -7.36 -1.60
CA VAL A 171 46.80 -7.83 -0.26
C VAL A 171 45.51 -7.29 0.41
N HIS A 172 44.59 -8.25 0.62
CA HIS A 172 43.55 -8.35 1.64
C HIS A 172 43.82 -7.63 2.98
N ARG A 173 42.84 -6.83 3.45
CA ARG A 173 42.51 -6.72 4.89
C ARG A 173 41.00 -6.46 5.07
N GLY A 174 40.44 -7.13 6.09
CA GLY A 174 39.01 -7.33 6.26
C GLY A 174 38.23 -6.14 6.81
N CYS A 175 36.91 -6.33 6.86
CA CYS A 175 36.01 -5.53 7.69
C CYS A 175 34.97 -6.46 8.32
N PHE A 176 35.13 -6.63 9.63
CA PHE A 176 34.05 -6.95 10.55
C PHE A 176 32.95 -5.90 10.42
N CYS A 177 31.70 -6.31 10.22
CA CYS A 177 30.54 -5.44 10.42
C CYS A 177 29.76 -5.93 11.63
N LEU A 178 29.97 -5.21 12.74
CA LEU A 178 29.17 -5.24 13.95
C LEU A 178 27.75 -4.73 13.62
N TYR A 179 26.73 -5.54 13.88
CA TYR A 179 25.35 -5.06 13.91
C TYR A 179 25.13 -4.29 15.22
N ARG A 180 24.93 -2.97 15.09
CA ARG A 180 24.54 -2.07 16.18
C ARG A 180 23.02 -2.08 16.29
N ILE A 181 22.54 -2.59 17.42
CA ILE A 181 21.13 -2.52 17.86
C ILE A 181 20.83 -1.07 18.24
N TYR A 182 19.75 -0.50 17.72
CA TYR A 182 19.12 0.70 18.29
C TYR A 182 17.91 0.25 19.10
N PHE A 183 18.06 0.35 20.42
CA PHE A 183 16.96 0.53 21.37
C PHE A 183 16.38 1.93 21.14
N ILE A 184 15.07 2.03 20.97
CA ILE A 184 14.34 3.28 21.21
C ILE A 184 13.60 3.08 22.54
N ASN A 185 14.02 3.85 23.54
CA ASN A 185 13.29 4.07 24.78
C ASN A 185 11.98 4.82 24.48
N MET A 186 10.87 4.30 24.98
CA MET A 186 9.65 5.07 25.23
C MET A 186 9.15 4.70 26.63
N GLU A 187 9.59 5.48 27.63
CA GLU A 187 8.84 5.76 28.87
C GLU A 187 8.03 7.03 28.59
N ALA A 188 6.83 7.31 29.10
CA ALA A 188 5.85 6.62 29.93
C ALA A 188 4.52 7.40 29.76
N GLY A 189 3.37 6.80 30.05
CA GLY A 189 2.11 7.56 30.11
C GLY A 189 0.85 6.70 30.00
N ASN A 190 0.46 6.10 31.12
CA ASN A 190 -0.83 5.47 31.37
C ASN A 190 -1.98 6.44 31.09
N GLU A 191 -3.04 5.96 30.42
CA GLU A 191 -4.43 6.13 30.87
C GLU A 191 -5.37 5.20 30.09
N ALA A 192 -6.25 4.53 30.84
CA ALA A 192 -7.17 3.51 30.38
C ALA A 192 -8.49 4.13 29.90
N ALA A 193 -9.11 3.56 28.85
CA ALA A 193 -10.56 3.60 28.67
C ALA A 193 -11.02 2.47 27.74
N GLN A 194 -11.98 1.70 28.25
CA GLN A 194 -12.63 0.56 27.62
C GLN A 194 -13.38 0.91 26.33
N MET A 195 -13.35 0.02 25.33
CA MET A 195 -14.39 -0.06 24.30
C MET A 195 -15.50 -1.00 24.80
N PRO A 196 -16.78 -0.56 24.83
CA PRO A 196 -17.89 -1.43 25.17
C PRO A 196 -18.37 -2.25 23.96
N MET A 197 -18.66 -3.52 24.25
CA MET A 197 -19.43 -4.45 23.44
C MET A 197 -20.90 -4.02 23.34
N PRO A 198 -21.61 -4.22 22.22
CA PRO A 198 -23.07 -4.18 22.21
C PRO A 198 -23.66 -5.58 22.40
N MET A 199 -24.60 -5.69 23.34
CA MET A 199 -25.58 -6.78 23.49
C MET A 199 -27.01 -6.15 23.50
N PRO A 200 -28.08 -6.95 23.33
CA PRO A 200 -29.17 -6.68 22.40
C PRO A 200 -30.43 -6.13 23.06
N MET A 201 -31.40 -5.70 22.24
CA MET A 201 -32.80 -5.59 22.65
C MET A 201 -33.73 -6.18 21.58
N ASN A 202 -34.66 -7.00 22.06
CA ASN A 202 -35.75 -7.66 21.34
C ASN A 202 -36.88 -6.67 21.00
N GLY A 203 -37.61 -6.98 19.92
CA GLY A 203 -38.95 -6.44 19.64
C GLY A 203 -39.54 -7.11 18.40
N ALA A 204 -40.51 -8.00 18.60
CA ALA A 204 -41.09 -8.91 17.62
C ALA A 204 -42.18 -8.28 16.73
N ALA A 205 -42.32 -8.76 15.48
CA ALA A 205 -43.60 -8.90 14.77
C ALA A 205 -43.48 -9.75 13.48
N THR A 206 -44.06 -10.96 13.52
CA THR A 206 -44.92 -11.65 12.51
C THR A 206 -44.57 -11.71 11.01
N HIS A 207 -44.43 -12.96 10.53
CA HIS A 207 -44.47 -13.57 9.17
C HIS A 207 -45.77 -13.33 8.34
N PRO A 208 -45.98 -13.85 7.08
CA PRO A 208 -45.08 -14.49 6.08
C PRO A 208 -45.28 -14.04 4.58
N ASP A 209 -44.46 -14.63 3.69
CA ASP A 209 -44.65 -14.94 2.26
C ASP A 209 -44.47 -13.87 1.15
N GLY A 210 -43.61 -14.21 0.19
CA GLY A 210 -43.51 -13.57 -1.13
C GLY A 210 -42.09 -13.55 -1.70
N GLY A 211 -41.75 -14.53 -2.55
CA GLY A 211 -40.40 -14.69 -3.09
C GLY A 211 -40.01 -13.67 -4.18
N SER A 212 -38.70 -13.42 -4.32
CA SER A 212 -37.95 -13.49 -5.59
C SER A 212 -36.50 -13.00 -5.41
N SER A 213 -35.57 -13.84 -5.88
CA SER A 213 -34.25 -13.53 -6.45
C SER A 213 -33.44 -12.34 -5.93
N LEU A 214 -32.28 -12.62 -5.33
CA LEU A 214 -30.93 -12.16 -5.74
C LEU A 214 -29.93 -12.33 -4.57
N SER A 215 -29.13 -13.39 -4.56
CA SER A 215 -27.82 -13.40 -3.87
C SER A 215 -27.04 -14.69 -4.16
N SER A 216 -26.36 -14.70 -5.30
CA SER A 216 -25.26 -15.63 -5.57
C SER A 216 -24.15 -14.90 -6.31
N LEU A 217 -23.47 -13.96 -5.65
CA LEU A 217 -22.34 -13.22 -6.25
C LEU A 217 -21.23 -12.82 -5.27
N SER A 218 -21.15 -13.36 -4.05
CA SER A 218 -20.21 -12.81 -3.03
C SER A 218 -18.92 -13.60 -2.76
N SER A 219 -18.61 -14.69 -3.48
CA SER A 219 -17.37 -15.47 -3.20
C SER A 219 -16.44 -15.72 -4.39
N SER A 220 -16.74 -15.17 -5.58
CA SER A 220 -15.79 -15.13 -6.70
C SER A 220 -15.14 -13.74 -6.90
N LEU A 221 -15.58 -12.71 -6.17
CA LEU A 221 -15.03 -11.37 -6.29
C LEU A 221 -13.64 -11.22 -5.65
N GLY A 222 -13.32 -11.98 -4.60
CA GLY A 222 -12.09 -11.78 -3.82
C GLY A 222 -10.77 -12.15 -4.52
N GLU A 223 -10.80 -13.05 -5.51
CA GLU A 223 -9.58 -13.51 -6.21
C GLU A 223 -9.50 -13.00 -7.67
N GLN A 224 -10.56 -12.38 -8.20
CA GLN A 224 -10.49 -11.62 -9.46
C GLN A 224 -9.99 -10.18 -9.24
N LEU A 225 -10.12 -9.66 -8.01
CA LEU A 225 -9.72 -8.29 -7.65
C LEU A 225 -8.21 -8.04 -7.76
N SER A 226 -7.33 -8.96 -7.37
CA SER A 226 -5.86 -8.72 -7.33
C SER A 226 -5.18 -8.71 -8.72
N SER A 227 -5.69 -9.51 -9.65
CA SER A 227 -5.14 -9.64 -11.01
C SER A 227 -5.73 -8.62 -11.98
N ASP A 228 -7.02 -8.27 -11.79
CA ASP A 228 -7.60 -7.10 -12.43
C ASP A 228 -7.01 -5.82 -11.84
N GLU A 229 -6.58 -5.77 -10.57
CA GLU A 229 -5.93 -4.61 -9.98
C GLU A 229 -4.64 -4.23 -10.70
N HIS A 230 -3.77 -5.15 -11.13
CA HIS A 230 -2.52 -4.76 -11.83
C HIS A 230 -2.75 -4.28 -13.28
N GLN A 231 -3.68 -4.89 -14.01
CA GLN A 231 -4.06 -4.44 -15.37
C GLN A 231 -4.96 -3.21 -15.34
N GLN A 232 -5.90 -3.14 -14.39
CA GLN A 232 -6.61 -1.93 -14.03
C GLN A 232 -5.67 -0.89 -13.43
N GLN A 233 -4.52 -1.19 -12.81
CA GLN A 233 -3.59 -0.15 -12.32
C GLN A 233 -2.88 0.50 -13.49
N GLN A 234 -2.48 -0.27 -14.52
CA GLN A 234 -1.90 0.30 -15.75
C GLN A 234 -2.95 0.99 -16.62
N GLN A 235 -4.19 0.49 -16.69
CA GLN A 235 -5.31 1.16 -17.37
C GLN A 235 -5.94 2.32 -16.57
N ARG A 236 -5.93 2.30 -15.22
CA ARG A 236 -6.38 3.37 -14.31
C ARG A 236 -5.31 4.46 -14.19
N CYS A 237 -4.02 4.11 -14.12
CA CYS A 237 -2.93 5.08 -14.32
C CYS A 237 -3.12 5.80 -15.66
N SER A 238 -3.64 5.10 -16.67
CA SER A 238 -3.94 5.69 -17.98
C SER A 238 -5.30 6.39 -18.05
N ARG A 239 -6.22 6.26 -17.07
CA ARG A 239 -7.59 6.81 -17.15
C ARG A 239 -7.70 8.32 -16.96
N HIS A 240 -6.79 8.95 -16.21
CA HIS A 240 -6.97 10.33 -15.78
C HIS A 240 -5.79 11.26 -16.09
N PHE A 241 -5.08 11.03 -17.20
CA PHE A 241 -4.02 11.95 -17.67
C PHE A 241 -4.55 13.28 -18.22
N PHE A 242 -5.86 13.41 -18.40
CA PHE A 242 -6.50 14.68 -18.73
C PHE A 242 -6.78 15.43 -17.44
N SER A 243 -6.06 16.55 -17.27
CA SER A 243 -6.36 17.72 -16.46
C SER A 243 -7.75 17.69 -15.82
N GLN A 244 -7.92 16.96 -14.72
CA GLN A 244 -8.99 17.29 -13.79
C GLN A 244 -8.56 18.61 -13.18
N GLU A 245 -9.38 19.63 -13.37
CA GLU A 245 -9.30 20.83 -12.56
C GLU A 245 -9.34 20.36 -11.09
N PRO A 246 -8.54 20.98 -10.19
CA PRO A 246 -8.65 20.65 -8.78
C PRO A 246 -10.13 20.74 -8.38
N PRO A 247 -10.60 19.85 -7.48
CA PRO A 247 -11.95 20.00 -6.93
C PRO A 247 -12.09 21.44 -6.45
N LYS A 248 -13.20 22.09 -6.75
CA LYS A 248 -13.37 23.51 -6.43
C LYS A 248 -13.94 23.62 -5.03
N LEU A 249 -13.24 24.36 -4.19
CA LEU A 249 -13.74 24.74 -2.88
C LEU A 249 -14.90 25.71 -3.09
N HIS A 250 -16.05 25.41 -2.49
CA HIS A 250 -17.24 26.25 -2.60
C HIS A 250 -17.16 27.43 -1.62
N ALA A 251 -16.73 27.18 -0.38
CA ALA A 251 -16.53 28.23 0.61
C ALA A 251 -15.63 27.84 1.80
N ILE A 252 -15.23 28.84 2.57
CA ILE A 252 -14.57 28.70 3.86
C ILE A 252 -15.41 29.42 4.92
N ILE A 253 -15.67 28.74 6.04
CA ILE A 253 -16.45 29.25 7.17
C ILE A 253 -15.56 29.32 8.40
N TYR A 254 -15.65 30.42 9.13
CA TYR A 254 -15.08 30.54 10.46
C TYR A 254 -16.19 30.68 11.50
N ALA A 255 -16.22 29.74 12.45
CA ALA A 255 -17.15 29.72 13.55
C ALA A 255 -16.40 29.81 14.89
N GLU A 256 -16.92 30.61 15.82
CA GLU A 256 -16.38 30.74 17.17
C GLU A 256 -17.48 30.55 18.21
N PHE A 257 -17.07 30.16 19.41
CA PHE A 257 -17.97 30.15 20.55
C PHE A 257 -17.91 31.51 21.26
N ASP A 258 -18.96 32.30 21.10
CA ASP A 258 -19.18 33.56 21.79
C ASP A 258 -19.74 33.34 23.20
N ASN A 259 -19.31 34.16 24.17
CA ASN A 259 -19.70 33.98 25.57
C ASN A 259 -21.17 34.35 25.84
N ASP A 260 -21.74 35.29 25.09
CA ASP A 260 -23.09 35.80 25.31
C ASP A 260 -24.10 35.13 24.38
N ILE A 261 -23.72 34.92 23.11
CA ILE A 261 -24.60 34.39 22.07
C ILE A 261 -24.48 32.86 21.96
N GLY A 262 -23.32 32.29 22.33
CA GLY A 262 -23.01 30.88 22.13
C GLY A 262 -22.37 30.62 20.77
N ARG A 263 -22.83 29.61 20.03
CA ARG A 263 -22.20 29.19 18.77
C ARG A 263 -22.56 30.16 17.65
N VAL A 264 -21.56 30.80 17.03
CA VAL A 264 -21.81 31.79 15.97
C VAL A 264 -20.83 31.59 14.80
N VAL A 265 -21.35 31.64 13.56
CA VAL A 265 -20.51 31.87 12.38
C VAL A 265 -20.21 33.35 12.29
N ARG A 266 -18.93 33.72 12.34
CA ARG A 266 -18.50 35.11 12.24
C ARG A 266 -18.18 35.52 10.82
N PHE A 267 -17.51 34.65 10.06
CA PHE A 267 -17.05 34.97 8.72
C PHE A 267 -17.33 33.82 7.76
N GLN A 268 -17.76 34.18 6.55
CA GLN A 268 -18.00 33.30 5.42
C GLN A 268 -17.36 33.94 4.18
N VAL A 269 -16.68 33.13 3.37
CA VAL A 269 -16.03 33.58 2.11
C VAL A 269 -16.30 32.51 1.04
N PRO A 270 -16.71 32.85 -0.20
CA PRO A 270 -16.81 34.19 -0.79
C PRO A 270 -18.10 34.98 -0.46
N ASP A 271 -19.24 34.30 -0.35
CA ASP A 271 -20.57 34.89 -0.04
C ASP A 271 -21.21 34.21 1.19
N GLU A 272 -22.24 34.84 1.77
CA GLU A 272 -23.03 34.26 2.87
C GLU A 272 -23.89 33.10 2.36
N ILE A 273 -23.35 31.87 2.40
CA ILE A 273 -24.03 30.66 1.91
C ILE A 273 -25.02 30.12 2.94
N PHE A 274 -24.75 30.33 4.23
CA PHE A 274 -25.59 29.84 5.32
C PHE A 274 -26.43 30.96 5.92
N ASP A 275 -27.75 30.86 5.74
CA ASP A 275 -28.73 31.56 6.55
C ASP A 275 -28.60 31.12 8.03
N LYS A 276 -28.90 32.05 8.95
CA LYS A 276 -28.86 31.78 10.41
C LYS A 276 -29.65 30.52 10.80
N GLN A 277 -30.83 30.29 10.20
CA GLN A 277 -31.66 29.11 10.47
C GLN A 277 -31.02 27.79 10.04
N ARG A 278 -30.29 27.79 8.91
CA ARG A 278 -29.56 26.60 8.44
C ARG A 278 -28.38 26.32 9.35
N PHE A 279 -27.67 27.36 9.78
CA PHE A 279 -26.55 27.22 10.71
C PHE A 279 -26.99 26.67 12.07
N ASP A 280 -28.13 27.12 12.63
CA ASP A 280 -28.59 26.65 13.94
C ASP A 280 -28.73 25.12 14.00
N THR A 281 -29.15 24.48 12.90
CA THR A 281 -29.29 23.02 12.77
C THR A 281 -27.95 22.29 12.83
N ILE A 282 -26.91 22.86 12.23
CA ILE A 282 -25.56 22.27 12.13
C ILE A 282 -24.57 22.80 13.18
N SER A 283 -24.95 23.84 13.93
CA SER A 283 -24.10 24.54 14.88
C SER A 283 -23.49 23.59 15.93
N SER A 284 -24.28 22.62 16.39
CA SER A 284 -23.86 21.59 17.35
C SER A 284 -22.81 20.62 16.80
N ALA A 285 -22.81 20.39 15.48
CA ALA A 285 -21.83 19.57 14.81
C ALA A 285 -20.56 20.37 14.46
N ILE A 286 -20.69 21.65 14.09
CA ILE A 286 -19.52 22.50 13.78
C ILE A 286 -18.72 22.85 15.04
N ILE A 287 -19.39 23.18 16.15
CA ILE A 287 -18.73 23.44 17.44
C ILE A 287 -19.23 22.40 18.44
N PRO A 288 -18.61 21.20 18.48
CA PRO A 288 -19.06 20.09 19.30
C PRO A 288 -18.80 20.31 20.80
N SER A 289 -19.33 19.40 21.62
CA SER A 289 -18.99 19.26 23.04
C SER A 289 -17.53 18.82 23.24
N GLU A 290 -17.03 18.95 24.47
CA GLU A 290 -15.63 18.68 24.84
C GLU A 290 -15.10 17.33 24.38
N GLU A 291 -15.93 16.29 24.39
CA GLU A 291 -15.56 14.91 24.06
C GLU A 291 -15.18 14.71 22.57
N MET A 292 -15.67 15.57 21.68
CA MET A 292 -15.39 15.50 20.24
C MET A 292 -14.54 16.67 19.74
N ARG A 293 -13.95 17.47 20.64
CA ARG A 293 -12.98 18.52 20.28
C ARG A 293 -11.66 17.89 19.82
N ASP A 294 -10.91 18.65 19.03
CA ASP A 294 -9.60 18.27 18.47
C ASP A 294 -9.65 17.01 17.58
N ARG A 295 -10.85 16.70 17.04
CA ARG A 295 -11.08 15.63 16.08
C ARG A 295 -11.66 16.19 14.80
N MET A 296 -11.30 15.58 13.66
CA MET A 296 -11.84 15.98 12.37
C MET A 296 -13.35 15.70 12.30
N ILE A 297 -14.13 16.70 11.90
CA ILE A 297 -15.57 16.59 11.70
C ILE A 297 -15.91 16.72 10.23
N LYS A 298 -16.82 15.85 9.78
CA LYS A 298 -17.40 15.89 8.44
C LYS A 298 -18.91 15.90 8.55
N ILE A 299 -19.54 16.93 7.99
CA ILE A 299 -20.99 17.06 7.95
C ILE A 299 -21.39 16.93 6.49
N ASN A 300 -22.19 15.91 6.19
CA ASN A 300 -22.74 15.70 4.86
C ASN A 300 -24.15 16.30 4.81
N MET A 301 -24.34 17.35 4.03
CA MET A 301 -25.64 17.90 3.68
C MET A 301 -25.99 17.49 2.25
N TYR A 302 -27.25 17.68 1.86
CA TYR A 302 -27.72 17.35 0.50
C TYR A 302 -26.94 18.14 -0.56
N ASP A 303 -26.76 19.45 -0.34
CA ASP A 303 -26.12 20.35 -1.33
C ASP A 303 -24.58 20.45 -1.13
N PHE A 304 -24.10 20.25 0.11
CA PHE A 304 -22.74 20.57 0.49
C PHE A 304 -22.16 19.58 1.49
N LYS A 305 -20.85 19.39 1.41
CA LYS A 305 -20.07 18.68 2.42
C LYS A 305 -19.13 19.63 3.13
N ILE A 306 -19.23 19.66 4.46
CA ILE A 306 -18.47 20.54 5.33
C ILE A 306 -17.44 19.71 6.08
N THR A 307 -16.16 20.08 5.97
CA THR A 307 -15.05 19.49 6.72
C THR A 307 -14.46 20.54 7.67
N GLY A 308 -14.34 20.24 8.95
CA GLY A 308 -13.91 21.22 9.97
C GLY A 308 -13.18 20.57 11.13
N HIS A 309 -12.11 21.20 11.62
CA HIS A 309 -11.33 20.73 12.76
C HIS A 309 -11.54 21.69 13.95
N PRO A 310 -12.52 21.44 14.83
CA PRO A 310 -12.78 22.28 15.98
C PRO A 310 -11.66 22.19 17.02
N VAL A 311 -11.13 23.34 17.41
CA VAL A 311 -10.04 23.44 18.38
C VAL A 311 -10.51 24.16 19.64
N GLY A 312 -10.07 23.66 20.80
CA GLY A 312 -10.26 24.31 22.10
C GLY A 312 -8.94 24.65 22.79
N ILE A 313 -8.54 25.92 22.80
CA ILE A 313 -7.34 26.39 23.51
C ILE A 313 -7.70 26.68 24.97
N LYS A 314 -7.14 25.91 25.91
CA LYS A 314 -7.33 26.12 27.35
C LYS A 314 -6.33 27.15 27.87
N ASP A 315 -6.81 28.30 28.34
CA ASP A 315 -5.96 29.35 28.90
C ASP A 315 -6.79 30.25 29.83
N LYS A 316 -6.19 30.68 30.95
CA LYS A 316 -6.80 31.58 31.94
C LYS A 316 -7.04 32.98 31.39
N LYS A 317 -6.42 33.36 30.26
CA LYS A 317 -6.69 34.65 29.60
C LYS A 317 -8.14 34.77 29.11
N TYR A 318 -8.84 33.66 28.91
CA TYR A 318 -10.20 33.64 28.40
C TYR A 318 -11.24 33.55 29.52
N GLN A 319 -12.38 34.21 29.34
CA GLN A 319 -13.46 34.26 30.36
C GLN A 319 -14.00 32.89 30.77
N ARG A 320 -13.95 31.88 29.88
CA ARG A 320 -14.39 30.51 30.14
C ARG A 320 -13.23 29.54 30.37
N GLU A 321 -12.03 30.05 30.59
CA GLU A 321 -10.76 29.31 30.64
C GLU A 321 -10.47 28.48 29.37
N VAL A 322 -11.30 28.63 28.34
CA VAL A 322 -11.20 27.93 27.05
C VAL A 322 -11.68 28.85 25.94
N PHE A 323 -10.90 28.96 24.88
CA PHE A 323 -11.26 29.60 23.62
C PHE A 323 -11.54 28.54 22.56
N ILE A 324 -12.74 28.56 21.98
CA ILE A 324 -13.21 27.52 21.06
C ILE A 324 -13.51 28.15 19.71
N PHE A 325 -12.87 27.62 18.66
CA PHE A 325 -13.11 28.04 17.29
C PHE A 325 -13.01 26.85 16.33
N ASN A 326 -13.57 27.01 15.14
CA ASN A 326 -13.47 26.03 14.07
C ASN A 326 -13.40 26.74 12.72
N LEU A 327 -12.43 26.33 11.88
CA LEU A 327 -12.33 26.72 10.49
C LEU A 327 -12.78 25.53 9.63
N CYS A 328 -13.83 25.73 8.83
CA CYS A 328 -14.43 24.69 8.00
C CYS A 328 -14.28 25.00 6.50
N PHE A 329 -14.00 23.96 5.72
CA PHE A 329 -13.99 24.00 4.26
C PHE A 329 -15.29 23.37 3.75
N VAL A 330 -15.91 24.00 2.77
CA VAL A 330 -17.17 23.59 2.17
C VAL A 330 -16.93 23.19 0.73
N VAL A 331 -17.25 21.95 0.40
CA VAL A 331 -17.16 21.40 -0.96
C VAL A 331 -18.58 21.10 -1.45
N ALA A 332 -18.85 21.33 -2.72
CA ALA A 332 -20.14 20.98 -3.32
C ALA A 332 -20.33 19.46 -3.30
N ALA A 333 -21.52 19.00 -2.92
CA ALA A 333 -21.87 17.59 -3.03
C ALA A 333 -22.20 17.28 -4.49
N SER A 334 -21.27 16.66 -5.24
CA SER A 334 -21.55 16.19 -6.60
C SER A 334 -22.37 14.89 -6.53
N GLU A 335 -23.58 14.89 -7.10
CA GLU A 335 -24.44 13.71 -7.20
C GLU A 335 -23.90 12.65 -8.20
N GLU A 336 -23.00 13.05 -9.11
CA GLU A 336 -22.62 12.26 -10.29
C GLU A 336 -21.39 11.36 -10.14
N ASP A 337 -20.55 11.55 -9.12
CA ASP A 337 -19.35 10.73 -8.88
C ASP A 337 -19.36 10.21 -7.44
N ASP A 338 -19.24 8.88 -7.25
CA ASP A 338 -19.02 8.21 -5.94
C ASP A 338 -17.71 8.64 -5.22
N THR A 339 -17.05 9.70 -5.70
CA THR A 339 -15.77 10.18 -5.22
C THR A 339 -16.00 11.35 -4.26
N ASP A 340 -15.68 11.13 -2.99
CA ASP A 340 -15.79 12.13 -1.94
C ASP A 340 -14.66 13.17 -2.04
N ASP A 341 -14.88 14.24 -2.80
CA ASP A 341 -13.91 15.34 -2.99
C ASP A 341 -13.48 16.03 -1.70
N SER A 342 -14.29 15.91 -0.63
CA SER A 342 -13.94 16.47 0.67
C SER A 342 -12.67 15.84 1.26
N ILE A 343 -12.32 14.62 0.84
CA ILE A 343 -11.16 13.88 1.34
C ILE A 343 -9.85 14.61 1.06
N TYR A 344 -9.78 15.31 -0.07
CA TYR A 344 -8.57 16.00 -0.49
C TYR A 344 -8.24 17.22 0.37
N TYR A 345 -9.24 17.76 1.07
CA TYR A 345 -9.10 18.96 1.90
C TYR A 345 -8.86 18.67 3.38
N GLU A 346 -9.10 17.44 3.85
CA GLU A 346 -8.96 17.11 5.28
C GLU A 346 -7.58 17.47 5.86
N PRO A 347 -6.45 17.11 5.22
CA PRO A 347 -5.13 17.44 5.76
C PRO A 347 -4.89 18.95 5.77
N LEU A 348 -5.51 19.70 4.84
CA LEU A 348 -5.37 21.15 4.77
C LEU A 348 -6.15 21.81 5.88
N VAL A 349 -7.37 21.35 6.18
CA VAL A 349 -8.20 21.87 7.27
C VAL A 349 -7.50 21.65 8.61
N GLN A 350 -6.97 20.45 8.85
CA GLN A 350 -6.21 20.15 10.06
C GLN A 350 -4.99 21.07 10.19
N LYS A 351 -4.20 21.20 9.11
CA LYS A 351 -3.01 22.06 9.11
C LYS A 351 -3.34 23.55 9.32
N CYS A 352 -4.46 24.03 8.75
CA CYS A 352 -4.94 25.38 8.99
C CYS A 352 -5.28 25.61 10.46
N ALA A 353 -5.98 24.64 11.08
CA ALA A 353 -6.34 24.72 12.49
C ALA A 353 -5.09 24.79 13.37
N GLU A 354 -4.08 23.95 13.13
CA GLU A 354 -2.79 23.97 13.83
C GLU A 354 -2.07 25.33 13.69
N TYR A 355 -1.99 25.89 12.48
CA TYR A 355 -1.41 27.23 12.28
C TYR A 355 -2.18 28.34 13.01
N LEU A 356 -3.51 28.27 13.05
CA LEU A 356 -4.32 29.26 13.78
C LEU A 356 -4.11 29.16 15.29
N VAL A 357 -3.85 27.97 15.83
CA VAL A 357 -3.47 27.79 17.24
C VAL A 357 -2.13 28.45 17.53
N GLU A 358 -1.11 28.21 16.69
CA GLU A 358 0.20 28.84 16.83
C GLU A 358 0.08 30.37 16.80
N LEU A 359 -0.67 30.93 15.85
CA LEU A 359 -0.90 32.37 15.74
C LEU A 359 -1.63 32.97 16.94
N GLU A 360 -2.60 32.24 17.51
CA GLU A 360 -3.32 32.67 18.72
C GLU A 360 -2.44 32.62 19.97
N GLN A 361 -1.51 31.67 20.06
CA GLN A 361 -0.54 31.57 21.16
C GLN A 361 0.54 32.65 21.06
N GLU A 362 1.01 32.98 19.86
CA GLU A 362 2.07 33.98 19.65
C GLU A 362 1.60 35.42 19.79
N ARG A 363 0.42 35.75 19.23
CA ARG A 363 -0.03 37.14 19.06
C ARG A 363 -1.48 37.40 19.42
N CYS A 364 -2.20 36.42 19.97
CA CYS A 364 -3.63 36.55 20.19
C CYS A 364 -4.39 36.96 18.90
N PHE A 365 -3.96 36.44 17.74
CA PHE A 365 -4.43 36.85 16.40
C PHE A 365 -5.95 36.74 16.23
N LEU A 366 -6.56 35.68 16.74
CA LEU A 366 -8.01 35.46 16.71
C LEU A 366 -8.74 36.28 17.79
N SER A 367 -8.06 36.71 18.85
CA SER A 367 -8.67 37.53 19.90
C SER A 367 -8.64 39.04 19.56
N GLU A 368 -7.48 39.55 19.11
CA GLU A 368 -7.24 40.99 18.89
C GLU A 368 -7.33 41.41 17.41
N GLU A 369 -6.81 40.60 16.48
CA GLU A 369 -6.69 40.96 15.05
C GLU A 369 -7.78 40.32 14.17
N LYS A 370 -8.99 40.10 14.71
CA LYS A 370 -10.11 39.44 13.99
C LYS A 370 -10.42 40.00 12.60
N HIS A 371 -10.20 41.30 12.39
CA HIS A 371 -10.45 41.98 11.12
C HIS A 371 -9.57 41.51 9.96
N ARG A 372 -8.41 40.90 10.23
CA ARG A 372 -7.49 40.37 9.20
C ARG A 372 -7.87 38.98 8.73
N LEU A 373 -8.65 38.23 9.52
CA LEU A 373 -9.03 36.86 9.22
C LEU A 373 -9.80 36.68 7.90
N PRO A 374 -10.78 37.54 7.54
CA PRO A 374 -11.48 37.43 6.25
C PRO A 374 -10.57 37.63 5.04
N ALA A 375 -9.56 38.49 5.16
CA ALA A 375 -8.57 38.69 4.11
C ALA A 375 -7.72 37.43 3.91
N LEU A 376 -7.24 36.83 5.00
CA LEU A 376 -6.52 35.55 4.99
C LEU A 376 -7.37 34.42 4.40
N MET A 377 -8.63 34.30 4.80
CA MET A 377 -9.55 33.28 4.27
C MET A 377 -9.76 33.43 2.76
N ARG A 378 -9.84 34.68 2.25
CA ARG A 378 -9.96 34.95 0.81
C ARG A 378 -8.70 34.57 0.05
N GLU A 379 -7.52 34.89 0.58
CA GLU A 379 -6.25 34.46 -0.03
C GLU A 379 -6.12 32.94 -0.09
N ILE A 380 -6.54 32.23 0.97
CA ILE A 380 -6.56 30.76 1.00
C ILE A 380 -7.56 30.22 -0.04
N PHE A 381 -8.77 30.77 -0.08
CA PHE A 381 -9.82 30.37 -1.03
C PHE A 381 -9.37 30.53 -2.49
N ASP A 382 -8.87 31.72 -2.85
CA ASP A 382 -8.40 32.03 -4.20
C ASP A 382 -7.15 31.23 -4.57
N GLY A 383 -6.21 31.08 -3.64
CA GLY A 383 -4.98 30.30 -3.86
C GLY A 383 -5.24 28.82 -4.12
N LEU A 384 -6.12 28.20 -3.31
CA LEU A 384 -6.49 26.80 -3.48
C LEU A 384 -7.30 26.57 -4.76
N ASN A 385 -8.24 27.46 -5.10
CA ASN A 385 -9.08 27.30 -6.30
C ASN A 385 -8.33 27.61 -7.61
N GLN A 386 -7.39 28.55 -7.63
CA GLN A 386 -6.67 28.93 -8.85
C GLN A 386 -5.42 28.07 -9.09
N LYS A 387 -4.63 27.81 -8.05
CA LYS A 387 -3.30 27.17 -8.17
C LYS A 387 -3.23 25.81 -7.47
N GLY A 388 -4.15 25.49 -6.57
CA GLY A 388 -4.05 24.35 -5.68
C GLY A 388 -2.98 24.51 -4.59
N GLU A 389 -2.45 25.73 -4.40
CA GLU A 389 -1.46 26.08 -3.38
C GLU A 389 -1.67 27.53 -2.89
N CYS A 390 -1.59 27.75 -1.57
CA CYS A 390 -1.48 29.07 -0.94
C CYS A 390 -0.20 29.12 -0.12
N VAL A 391 0.53 30.21 -0.31
CA VAL A 391 1.63 30.62 0.55
C VAL A 391 1.28 32.01 1.03
N CYS A 392 0.88 32.09 2.30
CA CYS A 392 0.22 33.26 2.84
C CYS A 392 1.03 33.74 4.07
N PRO A 393 1.91 34.76 3.91
CA PRO A 393 2.74 35.26 5.00
C PRO A 393 1.94 36.21 5.90
N ILE A 394 1.70 35.82 7.15
CA ILE A 394 0.88 36.61 8.08
C ILE A 394 1.77 37.49 8.96
N THR A 395 2.91 36.94 9.37
CA THR A 395 3.89 37.53 10.27
C THR A 395 5.30 37.29 9.76
N ASP A 396 6.29 38.03 10.25
CA ASP A 396 7.72 37.83 9.94
C ASP A 396 8.25 36.44 10.31
N GLN A 397 7.59 35.74 11.25
CA GLN A 397 7.99 34.43 11.76
C GLN A 397 7.09 33.29 11.23
N THR A 398 5.79 33.55 11.07
CA THR A 398 4.80 32.53 10.70
C THR A 398 4.24 32.76 9.30
N THR A 399 4.46 31.76 8.44
CA THR A 399 4.00 31.74 7.05
C THR A 399 3.19 30.48 6.82
N ILE A 400 1.93 30.63 6.40
CA ILE A 400 1.03 29.50 6.17
C ILE A 400 1.34 28.90 4.80
N TYR A 401 1.69 27.61 4.77
CA TYR A 401 1.91 26.86 3.54
C TYR A 401 0.84 25.77 3.39
N LEU A 402 -0.03 25.94 2.40
CA LEU A 402 -1.10 24.99 2.08
C LEU A 402 -0.94 24.54 0.63
N ARG A 403 -1.01 23.23 0.40
CA ARG A 403 -0.95 22.66 -0.94
C ARG A 403 -1.85 21.44 -1.01
N LEU A 404 -2.72 21.38 -2.01
CA LEU A 404 -3.54 20.22 -2.27
C LEU A 404 -2.66 19.01 -2.59
N CYS A 405 -2.93 17.91 -1.90
CA CYS A 405 -2.29 16.63 -2.17
C CYS A 405 -2.67 16.18 -3.59
N PRO A 406 -1.71 15.82 -4.46
CA PRO A 406 -1.99 15.34 -5.82
C PRO A 406 -2.82 14.05 -5.89
N ALA A 407 -3.21 13.48 -4.75
CA ALA A 407 -4.14 12.36 -4.62
C ALA A 407 -5.51 12.63 -5.27
N PHE A 408 -5.91 13.90 -5.44
CA PHE A 408 -7.12 14.28 -6.21
C PHE A 408 -7.05 13.89 -7.69
N LEU A 409 -5.86 13.56 -8.22
CA LEU A 409 -5.71 13.02 -9.57
C LEU A 409 -6.04 11.51 -9.64
N CYS A 410 -6.67 10.95 -8.60
CA CYS A 410 -6.89 9.51 -8.40
C CYS A 410 -5.63 8.67 -8.66
N ARG A 411 -4.46 9.24 -8.33
CA ARG A 411 -3.17 8.55 -8.44
C ARG A 411 -2.86 7.87 -7.12
N GLU A 412 -3.27 6.62 -6.99
CA GLU A 412 -2.62 5.76 -6.01
C GLU A 412 -1.13 5.68 -6.32
N PRO A 413 -0.24 5.76 -5.31
CA PRO A 413 1.18 5.55 -5.55
C PRO A 413 1.36 4.17 -6.17
N PRO A 414 2.09 4.04 -7.29
CA PRO A 414 2.25 2.76 -7.97
C PRO A 414 2.78 1.71 -6.98
N PRO A 415 2.27 0.47 -7.00
CA PRO A 415 2.52 -0.54 -5.97
C PRO A 415 4.02 -0.80 -5.77
N HIS A 416 4.39 -1.26 -4.58
CA HIS A 416 5.78 -1.59 -4.23
C HIS A 416 6.04 -3.08 -4.24
N PRO A 417 7.18 -3.53 -4.83
CA PRO A 417 8.23 -2.76 -5.55
C PRO A 417 7.84 -2.33 -6.98
N LEU A 418 8.46 -1.25 -7.48
CA LEU A 418 8.31 -0.87 -8.91
C LEU A 418 9.09 -1.85 -9.78
N SER A 419 8.54 -2.19 -10.95
CA SER A 419 9.27 -2.97 -11.94
C SER A 419 10.53 -2.22 -12.41
N PRO A 420 11.74 -2.83 -12.34
CA PRO A 420 12.99 -2.18 -12.73
C PRO A 420 13.07 -1.76 -14.20
N PHE A 421 12.23 -2.35 -15.06
CA PHE A 421 12.17 -2.11 -16.50
C PHE A 421 11.23 -0.95 -16.89
N LEU A 422 10.68 -0.22 -15.92
CA LEU A 422 9.93 0.99 -16.21
C LEU A 422 10.85 2.15 -16.55
N VAL A 423 10.39 3.03 -17.43
CA VAL A 423 11.09 4.22 -17.92
C VAL A 423 10.36 5.47 -17.41
N PRO A 424 11.00 6.28 -16.56
CA PRO A 424 10.44 7.56 -16.13
C PRO A 424 10.55 8.62 -17.23
N ILE A 425 9.49 9.38 -17.45
CA ILE A 425 9.43 10.53 -18.36
C ILE A 425 8.83 11.73 -17.63
N PHE A 426 9.41 12.91 -17.79
CA PHE A 426 8.84 14.13 -17.19
C PHE A 426 7.53 14.53 -17.87
N THR A 427 6.51 14.79 -17.06
CA THR A 427 5.20 15.31 -17.50
C THR A 427 5.21 16.83 -17.63
N ARG A 428 5.95 17.51 -16.75
CA ARG A 428 6.04 18.97 -16.68
C ARG A 428 7.14 19.48 -17.59
N LEU A 429 6.80 20.45 -18.44
CA LEU A 429 7.74 21.21 -19.25
C LEU A 429 7.77 22.65 -18.71
N PRO A 430 8.94 23.23 -18.39
CA PRO A 430 10.29 22.63 -18.48
C PRO A 430 10.56 21.61 -17.36
N PRO A 431 11.41 20.59 -17.62
CA PRO A 431 11.81 19.63 -16.60
C PRO A 431 12.62 20.34 -15.49
N PRO A 432 12.55 19.89 -14.21
CA PRO A 432 13.19 20.54 -13.07
C PRO A 432 14.70 20.25 -13.02
N ILE A 433 15.43 20.53 -14.11
CA ILE A 433 16.86 20.26 -14.26
C ILE A 433 17.69 21.54 -14.01
N SER A 434 17.03 22.71 -13.91
CA SER A 434 17.70 23.98 -13.59
C SER A 434 18.37 23.92 -12.22
N ARG A 435 19.61 24.43 -12.12
CA ARG A 435 20.41 24.42 -10.89
C ARG A 435 19.67 24.99 -9.67
N GLY A 436 18.89 26.05 -9.86
CA GLY A 436 18.08 26.65 -8.79
C GLY A 436 16.92 25.78 -8.30
N ALA A 437 16.37 24.92 -9.17
CA ALA A 437 15.32 23.97 -8.80
C ALA A 437 15.92 22.74 -8.10
N LEU A 438 17.02 22.20 -8.65
CA LEU A 438 17.72 21.05 -8.09
C LEU A 438 18.20 21.32 -6.65
N ASN A 439 18.72 22.51 -6.36
CA ASN A 439 19.18 22.85 -5.00
C ASN A 439 18.07 22.83 -3.93
N ARG A 440 16.80 22.95 -4.32
CA ARG A 440 15.65 22.86 -3.41
C ARG A 440 15.16 21.43 -3.21
N MET A 441 15.67 20.48 -3.99
CA MET A 441 15.28 19.07 -3.95
C MET A 441 16.21 18.29 -3.02
N ASP A 442 15.76 17.11 -2.58
CA ASP A 442 16.58 16.19 -1.80
C ASP A 442 17.77 15.64 -2.59
N VAL A 443 18.80 15.17 -1.89
CA VAL A 443 20.06 14.70 -2.50
C VAL A 443 19.85 13.54 -3.47
N LEU A 444 18.87 12.67 -3.23
CA LEU A 444 18.57 11.56 -4.14
C LEU A 444 17.93 12.09 -5.42
N SER A 445 16.90 12.93 -5.32
CA SER A 445 16.27 13.51 -6.50
C SER A 445 17.22 14.42 -7.30
N GLN A 446 18.16 15.12 -6.65
CA GLN A 446 19.21 15.88 -7.32
C GLN A 446 20.09 15.01 -8.24
N LYS A 447 20.40 13.78 -7.80
CA LYS A 447 21.20 12.84 -8.60
C LYS A 447 20.37 12.11 -9.65
N ILE A 448 19.12 11.79 -9.35
CA ILE A 448 18.24 10.98 -10.21
C ILE A 448 17.60 11.83 -11.32
N CYS A 449 17.10 13.04 -11.02
CA CYS A 449 16.38 13.86 -12.00
C CYS A 449 17.17 14.18 -13.27
N PRO A 450 18.49 14.51 -13.22
CA PRO A 450 19.30 14.71 -14.41
C PRO A 450 19.46 13.44 -15.27
N GLN A 451 19.24 12.26 -14.68
CA GLN A 451 19.35 10.98 -15.40
C GLN A 451 18.04 10.54 -16.06
N ILE A 452 16.93 11.25 -15.80
CA ILE A 452 15.63 10.97 -16.41
C ILE A 452 15.60 11.63 -17.80
N ASP A 453 15.94 10.85 -18.83
CA ASP A 453 15.95 11.26 -20.24
C ASP A 453 14.74 10.75 -21.04
N GLY A 454 13.89 9.95 -20.41
CA GLY A 454 12.76 9.29 -21.04
C GLY A 454 13.11 8.04 -21.86
N VAL A 455 14.34 7.52 -21.76
CA VAL A 455 14.81 6.33 -22.48
C VAL A 455 15.34 5.28 -21.52
N ARG A 456 16.12 5.70 -20.51
CA ARG A 456 16.73 4.80 -19.53
C ARG A 456 15.70 4.22 -18.57
N CYS A 457 15.81 2.92 -18.27
CA CYS A 457 14.96 2.30 -17.27
C CYS A 457 15.46 2.58 -15.84
N ILE A 458 14.63 2.30 -14.84
CA ILE A 458 15.00 2.47 -13.42
C ILE A 458 16.29 1.71 -13.07
N LYS A 459 16.46 0.50 -13.62
CA LYS A 459 17.70 -0.28 -13.47
C LYS A 459 18.91 0.41 -14.07
N ASP A 460 18.79 0.99 -15.26
CA ASP A 460 19.88 1.71 -15.93
C ASP A 460 20.26 2.99 -15.17
N ILE A 461 19.27 3.69 -14.64
CA ILE A 461 19.47 4.87 -13.79
C ILE A 461 20.20 4.48 -12.50
N ALA A 462 19.79 3.38 -11.86
CA ALA A 462 20.44 2.83 -10.68
C ALA A 462 21.92 2.51 -10.93
N CYS A 463 22.23 1.87 -12.07
CA CYS A 463 23.60 1.59 -12.49
C CYS A 463 24.40 2.87 -12.77
N ALA A 464 23.80 3.86 -13.44
CA ALA A 464 24.46 5.12 -13.77
C ALA A 464 24.82 5.97 -12.53
N VAL A 465 23.96 5.95 -11.50
CA VAL A 465 24.16 6.73 -10.27
C VAL A 465 24.87 5.91 -9.17
N GLN A 466 25.06 4.59 -9.38
CA GLN A 466 25.60 3.66 -8.38
C GLN A 466 24.78 3.64 -7.08
N ILE A 467 23.44 3.59 -7.22
CA ILE A 467 22.49 3.51 -6.12
C ILE A 467 21.65 2.23 -6.28
N ASP A 468 21.20 1.63 -5.18
CA ASP A 468 20.32 0.46 -5.22
C ASP A 468 19.02 0.73 -5.99
N THR A 469 18.61 -0.25 -6.80
CA THR A 469 17.42 -0.15 -7.67
C THR A 469 16.15 0.14 -6.87
N ASP A 470 16.05 -0.40 -5.65
CA ASP A 470 14.89 -0.17 -4.78
C ASP A 470 14.81 1.29 -4.29
N LEU A 471 15.94 1.90 -3.93
CA LEU A 471 15.98 3.30 -3.48
C LEU A 471 15.63 4.26 -4.62
N VAL A 472 16.16 4.00 -5.83
CA VAL A 472 15.77 4.74 -7.04
C VAL A 472 14.28 4.54 -7.33
N GLY A 473 13.77 3.32 -7.21
CA GLY A 473 12.35 3.01 -7.37
C GLY A 473 11.45 3.79 -6.40
N ARG A 474 11.84 3.91 -5.11
CA ARG A 474 11.11 4.73 -4.11
C ARG A 474 11.13 6.21 -4.48
N CYS A 475 12.27 6.74 -4.91
CA CYS A 475 12.39 8.13 -5.35
C CYS A 475 11.52 8.42 -6.58
N VAL A 476 11.59 7.57 -7.60
CA VAL A 476 10.80 7.71 -8.84
C VAL A 476 9.30 7.54 -8.56
N ARG A 477 8.91 6.63 -7.65
CA ARG A 477 7.53 6.54 -7.17
C ARG A 477 7.06 7.86 -6.59
N ASN A 478 7.86 8.48 -5.72
CA ASN A 478 7.49 9.74 -5.10
C ASN A 478 7.30 10.86 -6.15
N LEU A 479 8.20 10.93 -7.14
CA LEU A 479 8.08 11.86 -8.26
C LEU A 479 6.83 11.59 -9.12
N CYS A 480 6.45 10.33 -9.28
CA CYS A 480 5.23 9.91 -9.98
C CYS A 480 3.97 10.31 -9.20
N PHE A 481 3.96 10.10 -7.89
CA PHE A 481 2.90 10.48 -6.97
C PHE A 481 2.63 11.99 -7.03
N HIS A 482 3.69 12.82 -7.04
CA HIS A 482 3.54 14.26 -7.17
C HIS A 482 3.21 14.76 -8.60
N GLY A 483 3.05 13.85 -9.56
CA GLY A 483 2.72 14.17 -10.94
C GLY A 483 3.84 14.88 -11.70
N CYS A 484 5.09 14.74 -11.28
CA CYS A 484 6.26 15.27 -11.97
C CYS A 484 6.76 14.32 -13.07
N VAL A 485 6.58 13.02 -12.86
CA VAL A 485 7.06 11.95 -13.74
C VAL A 485 5.90 11.00 -14.07
N ALA A 486 5.90 10.47 -15.29
CA ALA A 486 5.08 9.35 -15.74
C ALA A 486 5.97 8.12 -15.94
N LEU A 487 5.45 6.93 -15.65
CA LEU A 487 6.15 5.67 -15.82
C LEU A 487 5.63 4.96 -17.08
N LEU A 488 6.50 4.72 -18.06
CA LEU A 488 6.17 3.95 -19.26
C LEU A 488 6.91 2.60 -19.27
N PRO A 489 6.35 1.55 -19.90
CA PRO A 489 7.10 0.34 -20.19
C PRO A 489 8.32 0.60 -21.09
N GLN A 490 9.42 -0.13 -20.88
CA GLN A 490 10.58 -0.06 -21.76
C GLN A 490 10.22 -0.35 -23.22
N PHE A 491 10.77 0.47 -24.11
CA PHE A 491 10.65 0.29 -25.56
C PHE A 491 11.57 -0.85 -26.02
N LEU A 492 10.99 -1.90 -26.61
CA LEU A 492 11.73 -3.00 -27.24
C LEU A 492 11.05 -3.41 -28.55
N TYR A 493 11.83 -3.76 -29.57
CA TYR A 493 11.29 -4.22 -30.85
C TYR A 493 10.61 -5.59 -30.78
N SER A 494 10.94 -6.40 -29.77
CA SER A 494 10.29 -7.67 -29.48
C SER A 494 8.91 -7.51 -28.86
N ASN A 495 8.58 -6.34 -28.29
CA ASN A 495 7.30 -6.09 -27.66
C ASN A 495 6.19 -5.90 -28.70
N CYS A 496 4.97 -6.26 -28.31
CA CYS A 496 3.76 -6.00 -29.07
C CYS A 496 3.03 -4.80 -28.46
N TYR A 497 2.66 -3.83 -29.30
CA TYR A 497 1.90 -2.64 -28.91
C TYR A 497 0.59 -2.60 -29.68
N VAL A 498 -0.51 -2.37 -28.97
CA VAL A 498 -1.86 -2.44 -29.53
C VAL A 498 -2.57 -1.10 -29.30
N PRO A 499 -3.28 -0.56 -30.32
CA PRO A 499 -4.08 0.64 -30.13
C PRO A 499 -5.28 0.37 -29.21
N THR A 500 -5.62 1.37 -28.40
CA THR A 500 -6.79 1.36 -27.51
C THR A 500 -7.96 2.07 -28.17
N GLU A 501 -9.15 1.96 -27.56
CA GLU A 501 -10.34 2.70 -28.00
C GLU A 501 -10.14 4.22 -27.98
N ARG A 502 -9.17 4.74 -27.22
CA ARG A 502 -8.87 6.18 -27.15
C ARG A 502 -8.28 6.75 -28.43
N LEU A 503 -7.79 5.90 -29.32
CA LEU A 503 -7.30 6.32 -30.62
C LEU A 503 -8.37 7.14 -31.38
N ARG A 504 -9.67 6.84 -31.18
CA ARG A 504 -10.77 7.64 -31.76
C ARG A 504 -10.78 9.09 -31.28
N HIS A 505 -10.76 9.28 -29.96
CA HIS A 505 -10.75 10.61 -29.32
C HIS A 505 -9.47 11.40 -29.62
N PHE A 506 -8.37 10.69 -29.85
CA PHE A 506 -7.12 11.32 -30.30
C PHE A 506 -7.28 11.95 -31.70
N PHE A 507 -7.99 11.30 -32.62
CA PHE A 507 -8.23 11.87 -33.95
C PHE A 507 -9.21 13.06 -33.93
N ASP A 508 -10.13 13.10 -32.98
CA ASP A 508 -11.09 14.21 -32.82
C ASP A 508 -10.45 15.49 -32.26
N SER A 509 -9.30 15.38 -31.60
CA SER A 509 -8.66 16.49 -30.87
C SER A 509 -7.41 17.05 -31.60
N PRO A 510 -7.54 18.15 -32.38
CA PRO A 510 -6.44 18.64 -33.22
C PRO A 510 -5.22 19.12 -32.41
N GLN A 511 -5.43 19.62 -31.19
CA GLN A 511 -4.35 20.10 -30.32
C GLN A 511 -3.38 18.98 -29.90
N ILE A 512 -3.91 17.79 -29.60
CA ILE A 512 -3.09 16.64 -29.16
C ILE A 512 -2.36 16.06 -30.37
N VAL A 513 -3.03 16.01 -31.52
CA VAL A 513 -2.44 15.62 -32.80
C VAL A 513 -1.27 16.52 -33.17
N GLU A 514 -1.40 17.84 -33.04
CA GLU A 514 -0.32 18.77 -33.33
C GLU A 514 0.87 18.58 -32.38
N LYS A 515 0.61 18.41 -31.08
CA LYS A 515 1.66 18.03 -30.10
C LYS A 515 2.35 16.72 -30.48
N CYS A 516 1.60 15.72 -30.93
CA CYS A 516 2.14 14.44 -31.41
C CYS A 516 3.06 14.65 -32.61
N ARG A 517 2.59 15.38 -33.62
CA ARG A 517 3.36 15.67 -34.84
C ARG A 517 4.68 16.37 -34.52
N ASN A 518 4.67 17.32 -33.60
CA ASN A 518 5.89 18.01 -33.18
C ASN A 518 6.85 17.11 -32.39
N PHE A 519 6.33 16.27 -31.49
CA PHE A 519 7.13 15.37 -30.66
C PHE A 519 7.77 14.24 -31.47
N VAL A 520 7.03 13.63 -32.39
CA VAL A 520 7.40 12.41 -33.12
C VAL A 520 8.40 12.64 -34.25
N ARG A 521 8.68 13.90 -34.60
CA ARG A 521 9.66 14.24 -35.64
C ARG A 521 11.02 13.61 -35.39
N LEU A 522 11.56 13.01 -36.45
CA LEU A 522 12.87 12.38 -36.45
C LEU A 522 14.00 13.41 -36.22
N ARG A 523 13.93 14.55 -36.90
CA ARG A 523 14.85 15.69 -36.73
C ARG A 523 14.05 16.98 -36.63
N HIS A 524 14.56 17.97 -35.91
CA HIS A 524 13.90 19.26 -35.80
C HIS A 524 13.86 20.01 -37.15
N ASP A 525 14.79 19.68 -38.06
CA ASP A 525 14.91 20.26 -39.40
C ASP A 525 14.20 19.46 -40.50
N SER A 526 13.65 18.27 -40.21
CA SER A 526 12.94 17.46 -41.20
C SER A 526 11.57 18.05 -41.52
N PRO A 527 10.96 17.79 -42.69
CA PRO A 527 9.62 18.28 -42.99
C PRO A 527 8.60 17.87 -41.91
N PRO A 528 7.57 18.69 -41.68
CA PRO A 528 6.55 18.39 -40.68
C PRO A 528 5.80 17.12 -41.07
N VAL A 529 5.64 16.20 -40.12
CA VAL A 529 4.94 14.93 -40.33
C VAL A 529 3.47 15.21 -40.67
N LEU A 530 2.91 14.54 -41.67
CA LEU A 530 1.51 14.67 -42.03
C LEU A 530 0.61 13.90 -41.05
N PHE A 531 -0.59 14.41 -40.81
CA PHE A 531 -1.58 13.71 -39.97
C PHE A 531 -1.93 12.33 -40.54
N SER A 532 -2.11 12.24 -41.87
CA SER A 532 -2.40 10.99 -42.58
C SER A 532 -1.36 9.91 -42.31
N ASP A 533 -0.09 10.30 -42.19
CA ASP A 533 1.00 9.37 -41.95
C ASP A 533 1.01 8.87 -40.51
N VAL A 534 0.78 9.76 -39.52
CA VAL A 534 0.63 9.37 -38.11
C VAL A 534 -0.57 8.43 -37.92
N ALA A 535 -1.71 8.77 -38.52
CA ALA A 535 -2.90 7.92 -38.47
C ALA A 535 -2.64 6.56 -39.13
N ARG A 536 -1.98 6.53 -40.30
CA ARG A 536 -1.59 5.29 -40.99
C ARG A 536 -0.67 4.43 -40.11
N LEU A 537 0.27 5.04 -39.38
CA LEU A 537 1.19 4.33 -38.50
C LEU A 537 0.48 3.70 -37.30
N TYR A 538 -0.42 4.44 -36.62
CA TYR A 538 -1.20 3.91 -35.50
C TYR A 538 -2.19 2.81 -35.94
N LEU A 539 -2.92 3.02 -37.03
CA LEU A 539 -3.82 2.02 -37.61
C LEU A 539 -3.06 0.80 -38.16
N GLY A 540 -1.78 0.95 -38.45
CA GLY A 540 -0.92 -0.13 -38.88
C GLY A 540 -0.60 -1.14 -37.78
N LEU A 541 -0.72 -0.80 -36.49
CA LEU A 541 -0.40 -1.70 -35.37
C LEU A 541 -1.48 -2.78 -35.23
N LYS A 542 -1.07 -4.06 -35.19
CA LYS A 542 -1.96 -5.21 -35.07
C LYS A 542 -1.70 -5.98 -33.77
N THR A 543 -2.74 -6.58 -33.22
CA THR A 543 -2.65 -7.46 -32.05
C THR A 543 -1.79 -8.69 -32.38
N GLY A 544 -0.83 -9.02 -31.49
CA GLY A 544 0.03 -10.20 -31.65
C GLY A 544 1.21 -10.06 -32.61
N SER A 545 1.33 -8.98 -33.39
CA SER A 545 2.53 -8.73 -34.21
C SER A 545 3.58 -7.93 -33.43
N PRO A 546 4.84 -8.37 -33.34
CA PRO A 546 5.90 -7.62 -32.66
C PRO A 546 6.21 -6.32 -33.42
N LEU A 547 6.67 -5.31 -32.70
CA LEU A 547 6.97 -4.00 -33.27
C LEU A 547 8.03 -4.07 -34.38
N GLY A 548 8.98 -5.00 -34.28
CA GLY A 548 9.98 -5.25 -35.33
C GLY A 548 9.38 -5.62 -36.69
N GLU A 549 8.32 -6.44 -36.70
CA GLU A 549 7.62 -6.81 -37.94
C GLU A 549 6.82 -5.62 -38.50
N TRP A 550 6.18 -4.85 -37.62
CA TRP A 550 5.52 -3.61 -38.00
C TRP A 550 6.49 -2.60 -38.62
N LEU A 551 7.72 -2.49 -38.08
CA LEU A 551 8.75 -1.59 -38.59
C LEU A 551 9.14 -1.94 -40.04
N LEU A 552 9.28 -3.23 -40.35
CA LEU A 552 9.60 -3.71 -41.69
C LEU A 552 8.50 -3.38 -42.71
N ARG A 553 7.23 -3.49 -42.29
CA ARG A 553 6.05 -3.22 -43.13
C ARG A 553 5.80 -1.73 -43.35
N MET A 554 5.86 -0.91 -42.30
CA MET A 554 5.41 0.48 -42.33
C MET A 554 6.54 1.50 -42.56
N ARG A 555 7.80 1.12 -42.28
CA ARG A 555 9.01 1.95 -42.46
C ARG A 555 8.84 3.42 -42.01
N PRO A 556 8.52 3.69 -40.74
CA PRO A 556 8.22 5.03 -40.22
C PRO A 556 9.31 6.08 -40.47
N ARG A 557 10.59 5.66 -40.52
CA ARG A 557 11.71 6.56 -40.80
C ARG A 557 11.65 7.20 -42.19
N GLN A 558 11.05 6.53 -43.17
CA GLN A 558 10.81 7.11 -44.50
C GLN A 558 9.75 8.23 -44.47
N LEU A 559 8.88 8.21 -43.46
CA LEU A 559 7.86 9.23 -43.20
C LEU A 559 8.36 10.33 -42.24
N HIS A 560 9.68 10.40 -41.97
CA HIS A 560 10.30 11.34 -41.03
C HIS A 560 9.79 11.21 -39.57
N VAL A 561 9.30 10.02 -39.21
CA VAL A 561 8.79 9.69 -37.89
C VAL A 561 9.81 8.84 -37.13
N ASP A 562 10.11 9.23 -35.88
CA ASP A 562 10.86 8.39 -34.92
C ASP A 562 9.91 7.38 -34.29
N GLU A 563 10.15 6.09 -34.56
CA GLU A 563 9.34 4.99 -34.05
C GLU A 563 9.26 4.94 -32.51
N ARG A 564 10.34 5.30 -31.81
CA ARG A 564 10.39 5.26 -30.34
C ARG A 564 9.53 6.37 -29.78
N LYS A 565 9.67 7.60 -30.30
CA LYS A 565 8.86 8.74 -29.84
C LYS A 565 7.38 8.54 -30.15
N LEU A 566 7.05 7.93 -31.28
CA LEU A 566 5.67 7.58 -31.63
C LEU A 566 5.04 6.63 -30.59
N VAL A 567 5.78 5.58 -30.21
CA VAL A 567 5.32 4.61 -29.21
C VAL A 567 5.26 5.24 -27.82
N GLN A 568 6.28 6.02 -27.42
CA GLN A 568 6.29 6.74 -26.15
C GLN A 568 5.12 7.70 -26.02
N PHE A 569 4.83 8.49 -27.06
CA PHE A 569 3.68 9.37 -27.10
C PHE A 569 2.38 8.58 -26.99
N GLY A 570 2.25 7.51 -27.77
CA GLY A 570 1.08 6.64 -27.75
C GLY A 570 0.82 6.03 -26.37
N LEU A 571 1.86 5.53 -25.71
CA LEU A 571 1.79 4.97 -24.36
C LEU A 571 1.47 6.04 -23.32
N PHE A 572 2.08 7.22 -23.41
CA PHE A 572 1.86 8.34 -22.49
C PHE A 572 0.42 8.85 -22.50
N TYR A 573 -0.17 9.01 -23.69
CA TYR A 573 -1.57 9.43 -23.83
C TYR A 573 -2.58 8.26 -23.70
N GLY A 574 -2.11 7.03 -23.43
CA GLY A 574 -2.95 5.84 -23.33
C GLY A 574 -3.65 5.46 -24.65
N ILE A 575 -3.15 5.96 -25.78
CA ILE A 575 -3.58 5.60 -27.14
C ILE A 575 -3.07 4.20 -27.49
N LEU A 576 -1.89 3.85 -27.00
CA LEU A 576 -1.30 2.53 -27.11
C LEU A 576 -1.24 1.87 -25.73
N ARG A 577 -1.35 0.55 -25.72
CA ARG A 577 -1.01 -0.30 -24.57
C ARG A 577 0.01 -1.34 -24.97
N LYS A 578 0.93 -1.68 -24.05
CA LYS A 578 1.81 -2.84 -24.22
C LYS A 578 0.96 -4.10 -23.99
N GLN A 579 1.05 -5.06 -24.91
CA GLN A 579 0.44 -6.37 -24.74
C GLN A 579 1.42 -7.26 -23.96
N HIS A 580 0.97 -7.81 -22.84
CA HIS A 580 1.79 -8.67 -21.98
C HIS A 580 1.49 -10.14 -22.25
N ILE A 581 2.53 -10.97 -22.15
CA ILE A 581 2.43 -12.44 -22.31
C ILE A 581 2.46 -13.05 -20.91
N TYR A 582 1.51 -13.94 -20.63
CA TYR A 582 1.34 -14.64 -19.36
C TYR A 582 1.41 -16.15 -19.60
N PRO A 583 2.48 -16.83 -19.16
CA PRO A 583 2.59 -18.28 -19.29
C PRO A 583 1.70 -18.98 -18.25
N VAL A 584 1.00 -20.03 -18.68
CA VAL A 584 0.14 -20.89 -17.86
C VAL A 584 0.61 -22.33 -17.99
N ALA A 585 0.94 -22.97 -16.88
CA ALA A 585 1.28 -24.39 -16.86
C ALA A 585 0.03 -25.25 -17.12
N ILE A 586 0.10 -26.12 -18.14
CA ILE A 586 -0.97 -27.07 -18.49
C ILE A 586 -1.02 -28.21 -17.47
N ARG A 587 0.16 -28.67 -17.01
CA ARG A 587 0.32 -29.71 -15.97
C ARG A 587 0.78 -29.06 -14.68
N ARG A 588 -0.16 -28.82 -13.76
CA ARG A 588 0.13 -28.25 -12.44
C ARG A 588 0.88 -29.23 -11.51
N ASP A 589 0.91 -30.52 -11.85
CA ASP A 589 1.49 -31.59 -11.04
C ASP A 589 2.99 -31.84 -11.31
N ASP A 590 3.64 -31.05 -12.18
CA ASP A 590 5.05 -31.25 -12.56
C ASP A 590 6.04 -30.96 -11.40
N GLY A 591 5.57 -30.43 -10.27
CA GLY A 591 6.38 -30.21 -9.05
C GLY A 591 7.51 -29.19 -9.19
N THR A 592 7.69 -28.60 -10.37
CA THR A 592 8.70 -27.58 -10.63
C THR A 592 8.24 -26.21 -10.11
N LYS A 593 9.17 -25.46 -9.49
CA LYS A 593 8.89 -24.12 -8.96
C LYS A 593 8.44 -23.11 -10.03
N ILE A 594 8.83 -23.33 -11.29
CA ILE A 594 8.41 -22.51 -12.42
C ILE A 594 6.94 -22.77 -12.76
N ALA A 595 6.49 -24.03 -12.74
CA ALA A 595 5.10 -24.36 -13.02
C ALA A 595 4.13 -23.78 -11.99
N SER A 596 4.54 -23.68 -10.72
CA SER A 596 3.74 -23.00 -9.68
C SER A 596 3.66 -21.48 -9.87
N LEU A 597 4.66 -20.86 -10.50
CA LEU A 597 4.68 -19.42 -10.78
C LEU A 597 4.01 -19.07 -12.12
N CYS A 598 3.83 -20.04 -13.01
CA CYS A 598 3.12 -19.89 -14.29
C CYS A 598 1.62 -20.17 -14.11
N ASP A 599 0.95 -19.33 -13.32
CA ASP A 599 -0.49 -19.39 -13.01
C ASP A 599 -1.35 -18.56 -13.98
N GLY A 600 -0.73 -17.67 -14.75
CA GLY A 600 -1.40 -16.72 -15.64
C GLY A 600 -1.61 -15.34 -15.01
N GLU A 601 -1.11 -15.10 -13.80
CA GLU A 601 -1.14 -13.80 -13.12
C GLU A 601 0.19 -13.05 -13.32
N HIS A 602 1.31 -13.77 -13.30
CA HIS A 602 2.64 -13.20 -13.48
C HIS A 602 2.97 -13.04 -14.95
N SER A 603 3.39 -11.83 -15.34
CA SER A 603 3.83 -11.59 -16.70
C SER A 603 5.17 -12.27 -16.97
N LEU A 604 5.41 -12.62 -18.23
CA LEU A 604 6.68 -13.20 -18.68
C LEU A 604 7.88 -12.30 -18.32
N ASP A 605 7.69 -10.99 -18.36
CA ASP A 605 8.73 -10.00 -18.01
C ASP A 605 9.11 -10.07 -16.52
N GLU A 606 8.12 -10.27 -15.64
CA GLU A 606 8.34 -10.42 -14.19
C GLU A 606 9.00 -11.75 -13.86
N LEU A 607 8.58 -12.83 -14.52
CA LEU A 607 9.21 -14.14 -14.37
C LEU A 607 10.66 -14.10 -14.86
N ALA A 608 10.93 -13.44 -15.98
CA ALA A 608 12.28 -13.25 -16.51
C ALA A 608 13.16 -12.48 -15.52
N LEU A 609 12.61 -11.48 -14.83
CA LEU A 609 13.31 -10.77 -13.76
C LEU A 609 13.66 -11.70 -12.60
N HIS A 610 12.70 -12.50 -12.13
CA HIS A 610 12.90 -13.43 -11.01
C HIS A 610 13.98 -14.48 -11.30
N TYR A 611 14.06 -14.94 -12.55
CA TYR A 611 15.07 -15.92 -13.00
C TYR A 611 16.34 -15.29 -13.60
N THR A 612 16.44 -13.96 -13.60
CA THR A 612 17.59 -13.21 -14.16
C THR A 612 17.94 -13.60 -15.60
N CYS A 613 16.94 -13.90 -16.42
CA CYS A 613 17.09 -14.26 -17.83
C CYS A 613 16.39 -13.25 -18.74
N SER A 614 16.62 -13.32 -20.05
CA SER A 614 15.90 -12.47 -20.99
C SER A 614 14.47 -12.99 -21.22
N PRO A 615 13.44 -12.13 -21.38
CA PRO A 615 12.07 -12.59 -21.62
C PRO A 615 11.93 -13.47 -22.85
N VAL A 616 12.67 -13.16 -23.92
CA VAL A 616 12.65 -13.92 -25.18
C VAL A 616 13.25 -15.31 -24.98
N GLU A 617 14.35 -15.42 -24.26
CA GLU A 617 14.96 -16.71 -23.93
C GLU A 617 14.07 -17.54 -23.01
N LEU A 618 13.46 -16.91 -21.99
CA LEU A 618 12.51 -17.58 -21.11
C LEU A 618 11.31 -18.11 -21.89
N GLN A 619 10.75 -17.31 -22.81
CA GLN A 619 9.66 -17.76 -23.68
C GLN A 619 10.07 -18.96 -24.51
N ARG A 620 11.28 -18.95 -25.09
CA ARG A 620 11.82 -20.04 -25.88
C ARG A 620 11.94 -21.32 -25.06
N LEU A 621 12.55 -21.24 -23.87
CA LEU A 621 12.72 -22.39 -22.96
C LEU A 621 11.37 -22.95 -22.50
N LEU A 622 10.39 -22.09 -22.20
CA LEU A 622 9.04 -22.53 -21.83
C LEU A 622 8.29 -23.17 -23.01
N ALA A 623 8.50 -22.65 -24.23
CA ALA A 623 7.89 -23.21 -25.44
C ALA A 623 8.50 -24.58 -25.81
N GLU A 624 9.82 -24.75 -25.66
CA GLU A 624 10.53 -26.01 -25.91
C GLU A 624 10.06 -27.14 -24.98
N ASN A 625 9.71 -26.83 -23.74
CA ASN A 625 9.18 -27.80 -22.77
C ASN A 625 7.77 -28.31 -23.10
N GLY A 626 6.99 -27.60 -23.96
CA GLY A 626 5.65 -28.01 -24.39
C GLY A 626 4.54 -28.03 -23.32
N ASN A 627 4.87 -27.91 -22.04
CA ASN A 627 3.93 -27.95 -20.91
C ASN A 627 3.27 -26.60 -20.58
N PHE A 628 3.61 -25.53 -21.29
CA PHE A 628 3.16 -24.17 -21.01
C PHE A 628 2.35 -23.59 -22.17
N ARG A 629 1.24 -22.93 -21.84
CA ARG A 629 0.41 -22.17 -22.78
C ARG A 629 0.56 -20.68 -22.51
N PHE A 630 0.73 -19.88 -23.56
CA PHE A 630 0.86 -18.44 -23.42
C PHE A 630 -0.49 -17.74 -23.66
N ILE A 631 -0.92 -16.94 -22.70
CA ILE A 631 -2.08 -16.06 -22.82
C ILE A 631 -1.55 -14.65 -23.05
N THR A 632 -2.13 -13.92 -24.01
CA THR A 632 -1.79 -12.51 -24.21
C THR A 632 -2.92 -11.65 -23.68
N ARG A 633 -2.60 -10.62 -22.88
CA ARG A 633 -3.58 -9.67 -22.35
C ARG A 633 -3.21 -8.25 -22.71
#